data_AF-A0A9J5WEN4-F1
#
_entry.id   AF-A0A9J5WEN4-F1
#
_cell.length_a   1.000
_cell.length_b   1.000
_cell.length_c   1.000
_cell.angle_alpha   90.00
_cell.angle_beta   90.00
_cell.angle_gamma   90.00
#
_symmetry.space_group_name_H-M   'P 1'
#
loop_
_entity.id
_entity.type
_entity.pdbx_description
1 polymer ?
#
loop_
_entity_poly.entity_id
_entity_poly.type
_entity_poly.pdbx_seq_one_letter_code
_entity_poly.pdbx_strand_id
1 'polypeptide(L)'
;MCSFTCQSVLCYANAGIEAGKEPLINLKGYSLGNPITFFEESNYQIPYSHGMGLISDELYESLNEFCKGDYINIDPTNKQCVENFKMFKNLVRNVINNAQILEPNCGVDFEFHPSQSSSERRSLEDDFICQESRVATNKLATYWSNDPRVQVALHVRKGTIRRPWSRCRTSITSTSYKITLMNSIPYHVNLSSKGYRSLIYSGDHDMIVPFQSTQAWIKYLNYSIIDDWRSWTIDGQVGGYTRSYSNHMTFATGGGHTAPEYKPKESFHMFKRWISQQSL
;
A
#
# COMPACT_ATOMS: atom_id res chain seq x y z
N MET A 1 -2.78 -8.76 -0.58
CA MET A 1 -1.78 -8.09 -1.43
C MET A 1 -0.45 -8.84 -1.32
N CYS A 2 0.36 -8.87 -2.37
CA CYS A 2 1.72 -9.43 -2.33
C CYS A 2 2.70 -8.26 -2.27
N SER A 3 3.05 -7.82 -1.07
CA SER A 3 4.05 -6.77 -0.87
C SER A 3 5.27 -7.38 -0.20
N PHE A 4 6.46 -7.02 -0.69
CA PHE A 4 7.75 -7.43 -0.12
C PHE A 4 8.45 -6.20 0.44
N THR A 5 9.12 -6.36 1.59
CA THR A 5 9.89 -5.28 2.20
C THR A 5 11.15 -5.02 1.36
N CYS A 6 11.18 -3.92 0.60
CA CYS A 6 12.26 -3.58 -0.33
C CYS A 6 13.51 -3.03 0.40
N GLN A 7 13.34 -2.46 1.58
CA GLN A 7 14.36 -1.72 2.31
C GLN A 7 15.49 -2.61 2.86
N SER A 8 15.16 -3.82 3.30
CA SER A 8 16.18 -4.77 3.79
C SER A 8 17.10 -5.21 2.66
N VAL A 9 16.55 -5.47 1.47
CA VAL A 9 17.31 -5.82 0.26
C VAL A 9 18.31 -4.72 -0.10
N LEU A 10 17.90 -3.46 -0.02
CA LEU A 10 18.78 -2.32 -0.29
C LEU A 10 19.92 -2.21 0.72
N CYS A 11 19.67 -2.47 2.00
CA CYS A 11 20.75 -2.49 2.99
C CYS A 11 21.71 -3.67 2.78
N TYR A 12 21.23 -4.85 2.37
CA TYR A 12 22.12 -5.96 2.00
C TYR A 12 22.94 -5.64 0.75
N ALA A 13 22.34 -5.01 -0.27
CA ALA A 13 23.05 -4.54 -1.45
C ALA A 13 24.15 -3.53 -1.05
N ASN A 14 23.81 -2.57 -0.19
CA ASN A 14 24.80 -1.61 0.31
C ASN A 14 25.92 -2.27 1.12
N ALA A 15 25.61 -3.22 2.00
CA ALA A 15 26.64 -3.95 2.75
C ALA A 15 27.58 -4.73 1.81
N GLY A 16 27.06 -5.24 0.68
CA GLY A 16 27.87 -5.82 -0.39
C GLY A 16 28.82 -4.81 -1.03
N ILE A 17 28.33 -3.60 -1.33
CA ILE A 17 29.15 -2.49 -1.88
C ILE A 17 30.27 -2.12 -0.91
N GLU A 18 29.96 -1.92 0.37
CA GLU A 18 30.95 -1.58 1.41
C GLU A 18 32.00 -2.68 1.61
N ALA A 19 31.61 -3.94 1.41
CA ALA A 19 32.51 -5.09 1.46
C ALA A 19 33.28 -5.33 0.14
N GLY A 20 33.12 -4.47 -0.88
CA GLY A 20 33.78 -4.62 -2.18
C GLY A 20 33.34 -5.85 -2.97
N LYS A 21 32.10 -6.32 -2.79
CA LYS A 21 31.58 -7.51 -3.50
C LYS A 21 31.13 -7.16 -4.92
N GLU A 22 31.66 -7.87 -5.90
CA GLU A 22 31.28 -7.75 -7.32
C GLU A 22 30.02 -8.58 -7.66
N PRO A 23 29.18 -8.13 -8.61
CA PRO A 23 29.27 -6.85 -9.33
C PRO A 23 28.86 -5.66 -8.45
N LEU A 24 29.62 -4.57 -8.50
CA LEU A 24 29.28 -3.35 -7.78
C LEU A 24 27.97 -2.73 -8.30
N ILE A 25 27.03 -2.48 -7.37
CA ILE A 25 25.75 -1.83 -7.66
C ILE A 25 25.90 -0.33 -7.42
N ASN A 26 25.62 0.50 -8.42
CA ASN A 26 25.65 1.96 -8.29
C ASN A 26 24.32 2.50 -7.72
N LEU A 27 24.07 2.30 -6.43
CA LEU A 27 22.84 2.72 -5.79
C LEU A 27 22.74 4.26 -5.75
N LYS A 28 21.59 4.82 -6.16
CA LYS A 28 21.34 6.28 -6.18
C LYS A 28 20.25 6.73 -5.20
N GLY A 29 19.40 5.81 -4.80
CA GLY A 29 18.22 6.08 -4.00
C GLY A 29 17.17 4.99 -4.18
N TYR A 30 16.03 5.18 -3.55
CA TYR A 30 14.92 4.23 -3.60
C TYR A 30 13.57 4.93 -3.53
N SER A 31 12.54 4.27 -4.06
CA SER A 31 11.17 4.77 -4.01
C SER A 31 10.22 3.69 -3.50
N LEU A 32 9.25 4.10 -2.69
CA LEU A 32 8.31 3.20 -2.02
C LEU A 32 6.91 3.81 -2.07
N GLY A 33 5.96 3.04 -2.62
CA GLY A 33 4.55 3.39 -2.68
C GLY A 33 3.76 2.62 -1.64
N ASN A 34 3.02 3.33 -0.78
CA ASN A 34 2.22 2.78 0.31
C ASN A 34 2.96 1.70 1.14
N PRO A 35 4.17 2.01 1.66
CA PRO A 35 5.00 1.00 2.30
C PRO A 35 4.49 0.62 3.69
N ILE A 36 4.27 -0.68 3.91
CA ILE A 36 4.18 -1.22 5.28
C ILE A 36 5.58 -1.20 5.89
N THR A 37 5.73 -0.39 6.92
CA THR A 37 7.00 -0.01 7.53
C THR A 37 7.14 -0.55 8.95
N PHE A 38 6.04 -0.61 9.71
CA PHE A 38 5.98 -1.18 11.06
C PHE A 38 4.64 -1.88 11.33
N PHE A 39 4.58 -2.72 12.36
CA PHE A 39 3.43 -3.61 12.62
C PHE A 39 2.15 -2.83 12.99
N GLU A 40 2.30 -1.76 13.76
CA GLU A 40 1.19 -0.99 14.32
C GLU A 40 0.51 -0.04 13.32
N GLU A 41 0.92 -0.02 12.05
CA GLU A 41 0.32 0.85 11.03
C GLU A 41 -1.15 0.57 10.77
N SER A 42 -1.62 -0.65 11.05
CA SER A 42 -3.04 -0.99 10.89
C SER A 42 -3.94 -0.24 11.90
N ASN A 43 -3.39 0.31 12.98
CA ASN A 43 -4.12 1.19 13.89
C ASN A 43 -4.60 2.50 13.22
N TYR A 44 -3.97 2.91 12.11
CA TYR A 44 -4.35 4.11 11.38
C TYR A 44 -5.59 3.92 10.49
N GLN A 45 -6.09 2.70 10.32
CA GLN A 45 -7.29 2.45 9.50
C GLN A 45 -8.54 3.12 10.07
N ILE A 46 -8.67 3.17 11.40
CA ILE A 46 -9.82 3.78 12.08
C ILE A 46 -9.82 5.32 11.95
N PRO A 47 -8.76 6.06 12.32
CA PRO A 47 -8.73 7.51 12.13
C PRO A 47 -8.76 7.90 10.64
N TYR A 48 -8.22 7.08 9.74
CA TYR A 48 -8.41 7.26 8.31
C TYR A 48 -9.88 7.16 7.91
N SER A 49 -10.56 6.10 8.35
CA SER A 49 -11.97 5.87 8.02
C SER A 49 -12.86 6.98 8.54
N HIS A 50 -12.57 7.50 9.72
CA HIS A 50 -13.24 8.68 10.27
C HIS A 50 -13.00 9.92 9.40
N GLY A 51 -11.74 10.22 9.07
CA GLY A 51 -11.38 11.37 8.23
C GLY A 51 -11.97 11.32 6.81
N MET A 52 -12.27 10.12 6.30
CA MET A 52 -12.92 9.92 4.99
C MET A 52 -14.45 9.76 5.09
N GLY A 53 -15.05 9.91 6.27
CA GLY A 53 -16.50 9.83 6.48
C GLY A 53 -17.09 8.42 6.34
N LEU A 54 -16.27 7.38 6.48
CA LEU A 54 -16.68 5.97 6.37
C LEU A 54 -17.28 5.43 7.68
N ILE A 55 -17.00 6.08 8.81
CA ILE A 55 -17.57 5.80 10.12
C ILE A 55 -18.02 7.11 10.78
N SER A 56 -19.01 7.02 11.67
CA SER A 56 -19.53 8.19 12.38
C SER A 56 -18.60 8.66 13.51
N ASP A 57 -18.80 9.89 13.96
CA ASP A 57 -18.07 10.48 15.10
C ASP A 57 -18.26 9.64 16.36
N GLU A 58 -19.48 9.18 16.64
CA GLU A 58 -19.78 8.40 17.85
C GLU A 58 -19.03 7.06 17.86
N LEU A 59 -18.97 6.37 16.72
CA LEU A 59 -18.22 5.11 16.63
C LEU A 59 -16.72 5.36 16.77
N TYR A 60 -16.20 6.42 16.14
CA TYR A 60 -14.79 6.78 16.25
C TYR A 60 -14.38 7.15 17.68
N GLU A 61 -15.15 8.01 18.34
CA GLU A 61 -14.92 8.42 19.73
C GLU A 61 -15.00 7.21 20.68
N SER A 62 -15.99 6.34 20.51
CA SER A 62 -16.15 5.14 21.32
C SER A 62 -14.99 4.15 21.09
N LEU A 63 -14.55 3.96 19.85
CA LEU A 63 -13.34 3.16 19.55
C LEU A 63 -12.11 3.74 20.24
N ASN A 64 -11.91 5.05 20.15
CA ASN A 64 -10.76 5.71 20.76
C ASN A 64 -10.77 5.59 22.30
N GLU A 65 -11.92 5.77 22.94
CA GLU A 65 -12.08 5.66 24.38
C GLU A 65 -11.83 4.24 24.89
N PHE A 66 -12.52 3.25 24.30
CA PHE A 66 -12.49 1.88 24.82
C PHE A 66 -11.28 1.08 24.34
N CYS A 67 -10.79 1.30 23.12
CA CYS A 67 -9.63 0.58 22.58
C CYS A 67 -8.29 1.31 22.79
N LYS A 68 -8.31 2.58 23.19
CA LYS A 68 -7.11 3.38 23.52
C LYS A 68 -6.06 3.41 22.39
N GLY A 69 -6.51 3.36 21.14
CA GLY A 69 -5.64 3.39 19.96
C GLY A 69 -4.92 2.08 19.62
N ASP A 70 -5.13 0.99 20.39
CA ASP A 70 -4.68 -0.35 20.00
C ASP A 70 -5.86 -1.18 19.48
N TYR A 71 -5.90 -1.33 18.16
CA TYR A 71 -6.93 -2.06 17.43
C TYR A 71 -6.40 -3.39 16.87
N ILE A 72 -5.17 -3.76 17.24
CA ILE A 72 -4.51 -4.99 16.81
C ILE A 72 -4.56 -6.02 17.94
N ASN A 73 -4.15 -5.62 19.14
CA ASN A 73 -4.10 -6.49 20.32
C ASN A 73 -5.28 -6.19 21.25
N ILE A 74 -6.49 -6.35 20.72
CA ILE A 74 -7.73 -6.07 21.49
C ILE A 74 -7.87 -7.09 22.63
N ASP A 75 -7.97 -6.58 23.86
CA ASP A 75 -8.29 -7.38 25.03
C ASP A 75 -9.69 -8.00 24.89
N PRO A 76 -9.82 -9.34 24.85
CA PRO A 76 -11.12 -9.99 24.66
C PRO A 76 -12.09 -9.77 25.84
N THR A 77 -11.60 -9.32 27.00
CA THR A 77 -12.44 -8.99 28.15
C THR A 77 -13.09 -7.60 28.04
N ASN A 78 -12.52 -6.72 27.20
CA ASN A 78 -13.05 -5.40 26.90
C ASN A 78 -14.18 -5.50 25.85
N LYS A 79 -15.38 -5.82 26.32
CA LYS A 79 -16.55 -6.05 25.47
C LYS A 79 -16.87 -4.86 24.57
N GLN A 80 -16.80 -3.63 25.10
CA GLN A 80 -17.07 -2.42 24.33
C GLN A 80 -16.10 -2.29 23.15
N CYS A 81 -14.79 -2.44 23.38
CA CYS A 81 -13.81 -2.37 22.30
C CYS A 81 -14.03 -3.46 21.25
N VAL A 82 -14.29 -4.70 21.69
CA VAL A 82 -14.56 -5.84 20.78
C VAL A 82 -15.80 -5.58 19.92
N GLU A 83 -16.89 -5.12 20.51
CA GLU A 83 -18.14 -4.82 19.81
C GLU A 83 -17.98 -3.66 18.83
N ASN A 84 -17.39 -2.55 19.28
CA ASN A 84 -17.11 -1.39 18.43
C ASN A 84 -16.19 -1.73 17.26
N PHE A 85 -15.12 -2.50 17.50
CA PHE A 85 -14.22 -2.92 16.44
C PHE A 85 -14.93 -3.84 15.45
N LYS A 86 -15.82 -4.73 15.92
CA LYS A 86 -16.66 -5.55 15.04
C LYS A 86 -17.58 -4.69 14.18
N MET A 87 -18.20 -3.65 14.75
CA MET A 87 -19.02 -2.69 14.00
C MET A 87 -18.20 -1.98 12.91
N PHE A 88 -17.00 -1.49 13.26
CA PHE A 88 -16.05 -0.93 12.30
C PHE A 88 -15.77 -1.90 11.15
N LYS A 89 -15.41 -3.16 11.46
CA LYS A 89 -15.13 -4.17 10.43
C LYS A 89 -16.35 -4.43 9.54
N ASN A 90 -17.57 -4.42 10.08
CA ASN A 90 -18.78 -4.63 9.28
C ASN A 90 -19.05 -3.47 8.29
N LEU A 91 -18.66 -2.23 8.64
CA LEU A 91 -18.83 -1.07 7.77
C LEU A 91 -17.82 -1.03 6.62
N VAL A 92 -16.59 -1.51 6.84
CA VAL A 92 -15.49 -1.33 5.88
C VAL A 92 -15.04 -2.63 5.20
N ARG A 93 -15.07 -3.77 5.90
CA ARG A 93 -14.54 -5.03 5.36
C ARG A 93 -15.54 -5.64 4.38
N ASN A 94 -15.09 -5.85 3.15
CA ASN A 94 -15.89 -6.44 2.05
C ASN A 94 -17.10 -5.60 1.62
N VAL A 95 -17.25 -4.37 2.12
CA VAL A 95 -18.27 -3.41 1.68
C VAL A 95 -17.65 -2.42 0.70
N ILE A 96 -16.48 -1.89 1.02
CA ILE A 96 -15.75 -0.92 0.19
C ILE A 96 -14.44 -1.50 -0.37
N ASN A 97 -13.93 -0.85 -1.41
CA ASN A 97 -12.60 -1.16 -1.93
C ASN A 97 -11.52 -0.50 -1.06
N ASN A 98 -10.96 -1.23 -0.11
CA ASN A 98 -9.93 -0.67 0.79
C ASN A 98 -8.66 -0.20 0.07
N ALA A 99 -8.37 -0.69 -1.14
CA ALA A 99 -7.19 -0.26 -1.89
C ALA A 99 -7.42 1.10 -2.59
N GLN A 100 -8.67 1.51 -2.78
CA GLN A 100 -9.06 2.77 -3.38
C GLN A 100 -10.55 3.02 -3.05
N ILE A 101 -10.81 3.76 -1.97
CA ILE A 101 -12.15 3.82 -1.36
C ILE A 101 -13.21 4.50 -2.23
N LEU A 102 -12.82 5.21 -3.28
CA LEU A 102 -13.75 5.84 -4.23
C LEU A 102 -14.14 4.94 -5.40
N GLU A 103 -13.50 3.79 -5.56
CA GLU A 103 -13.80 2.84 -6.63
C GLU A 103 -14.76 1.74 -6.14
N PRO A 104 -15.59 1.16 -7.03
CA PRO A 104 -16.48 0.06 -6.67
C PRO A 104 -15.72 -1.14 -6.07
N ASN A 105 -16.35 -1.80 -5.10
CA ASN A 105 -15.83 -3.04 -4.54
C ASN A 105 -16.26 -4.23 -5.41
N CYS A 106 -15.43 -4.57 -6.39
CA CYS A 106 -15.67 -5.69 -7.30
C CYS A 106 -15.13 -7.04 -6.80
N GLY A 107 -14.89 -7.14 -5.49
CA GLY A 107 -14.23 -8.29 -4.89
C GLY A 107 -12.75 -8.37 -5.25
N VAL A 108 -12.13 -9.46 -4.84
CA VAL A 108 -10.74 -9.78 -5.09
C VAL A 108 -10.67 -10.99 -6.03
N ASP A 109 -9.62 -11.06 -6.83
CA ASP A 109 -9.20 -12.16 -7.74
C ASP A 109 -9.25 -13.59 -7.15
N PHE A 110 -9.60 -13.74 -5.88
CA PHE A 110 -9.68 -15.04 -5.24
C PHE A 110 -11.00 -15.69 -5.64
N GLU A 111 -10.96 -17.01 -5.83
CA GLU A 111 -12.10 -17.92 -5.94
C GLU A 111 -12.95 -17.92 -4.64
N PHE A 112 -13.37 -16.74 -4.18
CA PHE A 112 -14.37 -16.58 -3.14
C PHE A 112 -15.63 -16.13 -3.84
N HIS A 113 -16.51 -17.10 -4.09
CA HIS A 113 -17.93 -16.79 -4.08
C HIS A 113 -18.21 -16.14 -2.71
N PRO A 114 -18.66 -14.88 -2.64
CA PRO A 114 -19.24 -14.40 -1.41
C PRO A 114 -20.41 -15.34 -1.14
N SER A 115 -20.37 -16.07 -0.02
CA SER A 115 -21.60 -16.59 0.55
C SER A 115 -22.51 -15.37 0.66
N GLN A 116 -23.60 -15.36 -0.12
CA GLN A 116 -24.61 -14.33 -0.02
C GLN A 116 -25.03 -14.25 1.45
N SER A 117 -24.49 -13.25 2.14
CA SER A 117 -24.97 -12.86 3.45
C SER A 117 -26.33 -12.24 3.18
N SER A 118 -27.35 -13.05 3.35
CA SER A 118 -28.75 -12.69 3.29
C SER A 118 -29.05 -11.62 4.34
N SER A 119 -28.89 -10.36 3.96
CA SER A 119 -29.55 -9.23 4.62
C SER A 119 -29.70 -8.10 3.60
N GLU A 120 -30.76 -8.23 2.81
CA GLU A 120 -31.59 -7.16 2.24
C GLU A 120 -30.94 -5.79 2.01
N ARG A 121 -30.33 -5.61 0.82
CA ARG A 121 -30.68 -4.51 -0.08
C ARG A 121 -30.67 -5.06 -1.51
N ARG A 122 -31.82 -4.98 -2.18
CA ARG A 122 -31.95 -5.31 -3.60
C ARG A 122 -31.10 -4.30 -4.38
N SER A 123 -29.94 -4.72 -4.90
CA SER A 123 -29.27 -3.98 -5.97
C SER A 123 -29.72 -4.59 -7.29
N LEU A 124 -30.47 -3.79 -8.07
CA LEU A 124 -30.75 -4.08 -9.46
C LEU A 124 -29.48 -3.72 -10.24
N GLU A 125 -28.96 -4.68 -11.03
CA GLU A 125 -27.88 -4.49 -12.03
C GLU A 125 -26.44 -4.28 -11.48
N ASP A 126 -25.94 -5.18 -10.62
CA ASP A 126 -24.54 -5.15 -10.14
C ASP A 126 -23.49 -5.70 -11.15
N ASP A 127 -23.89 -6.43 -12.19
CA ASP A 127 -22.94 -7.14 -13.07
C ASP A 127 -22.15 -6.21 -14.01
N PHE A 128 -22.71 -5.04 -14.38
CA PHE A 128 -22.08 -4.14 -15.36
C PHE A 128 -20.94 -3.30 -14.77
N ILE A 129 -21.09 -2.85 -13.51
CA ILE A 129 -20.13 -1.96 -12.83
C ILE A 129 -18.76 -2.63 -12.68
N CYS A 130 -18.75 -3.96 -12.49
CA CYS A 130 -17.52 -4.71 -12.28
C CYS A 130 -16.87 -5.25 -13.56
N GLN A 131 -17.52 -5.12 -14.71
CA GLN A 131 -17.02 -5.63 -15.98
C GLN A 131 -15.91 -4.75 -16.58
N GLU A 132 -15.97 -3.43 -16.36
CA GLU A 132 -14.89 -2.48 -16.69
C GLU A 132 -13.92 -2.25 -15.52
N SER A 133 -14.10 -2.96 -14.40
CA SER A 133 -13.28 -2.76 -13.22
C SER A 133 -11.85 -3.29 -13.39
N ARG A 134 -10.96 -2.81 -12.53
CA ARG A 134 -9.58 -3.28 -12.42
C ARG A 134 -9.48 -4.77 -12.07
N VAL A 135 -10.54 -5.37 -11.50
CA VAL A 135 -10.63 -6.82 -11.29
C VAL A 135 -10.67 -7.57 -12.62
N ALA A 136 -11.39 -7.05 -13.62
CA ALA A 136 -11.38 -7.62 -14.96
C ALA A 136 -9.98 -7.53 -15.60
N THR A 137 -9.26 -6.43 -15.36
CA THR A 137 -7.87 -6.27 -15.84
C THR A 137 -6.94 -7.32 -15.23
N ASN A 138 -7.08 -7.64 -13.95
CA ASN A 138 -6.27 -8.68 -13.31
C ASN A 138 -6.56 -10.09 -13.84
N LYS A 139 -7.83 -10.40 -14.16
CA LYS A 139 -8.20 -11.64 -14.85
C LYS A 139 -7.56 -11.73 -16.23
N LEU A 140 -7.60 -10.65 -17.01
CA LEU A 140 -6.94 -10.57 -18.32
C LEU A 140 -5.42 -10.78 -18.21
N ALA A 141 -4.77 -10.19 -17.21
CA ALA A 141 -3.34 -10.41 -16.96
C ALA A 141 -3.03 -11.88 -16.66
N THR A 142 -3.93 -12.58 -15.95
CA THR A 142 -3.80 -14.01 -15.67
C THR A 142 -3.96 -14.86 -16.93
N TYR A 143 -4.95 -14.57 -17.78
CA TYR A 143 -5.10 -15.26 -19.07
C TYR A 143 -3.89 -15.03 -19.98
N TRP A 144 -3.46 -13.77 -20.12
CA TRP A 144 -2.31 -13.39 -20.94
C TRP A 144 -1.02 -14.07 -20.46
N SER A 145 -0.74 -14.05 -19.16
CA SER A 145 0.49 -14.66 -18.59
C SER A 145 0.52 -16.19 -18.71
N ASN A 146 -0.65 -16.83 -18.87
CA ASN A 146 -0.78 -18.27 -19.04
C ASN A 146 -0.90 -18.71 -20.51
N ASP A 147 -0.96 -17.79 -21.47
CA ASP A 147 -0.92 -18.14 -22.89
C ASP A 147 0.47 -18.74 -23.24
N PRO A 148 0.55 -19.96 -23.81
CA PRO A 148 1.81 -20.58 -24.16
C PRO A 148 2.67 -19.74 -25.12
N ARG A 149 2.06 -18.96 -26.00
CA ARG A 149 2.76 -18.06 -26.93
C ARG A 149 3.43 -16.92 -26.18
N VAL A 150 2.74 -16.35 -25.19
CA VAL A 150 3.30 -15.32 -24.29
C VAL A 150 4.44 -15.89 -23.47
N GLN A 151 4.28 -17.10 -22.91
CA GLN A 151 5.34 -17.76 -22.15
C GLN A 151 6.59 -18.03 -23.00
N VAL A 152 6.42 -18.46 -24.26
CA VAL A 152 7.52 -18.62 -25.20
C VAL A 152 8.19 -17.28 -25.50
N ALA A 153 7.41 -16.23 -25.75
CA ALA A 153 7.92 -14.88 -26.02
C ALA A 153 8.68 -14.28 -24.81
N LEU A 154 8.25 -14.58 -23.58
CA LEU A 154 8.92 -14.20 -22.34
C LEU A 154 10.05 -15.17 -21.94
N HIS A 155 10.40 -16.13 -22.80
CA HIS A 155 11.43 -17.14 -22.57
C HIS A 155 11.24 -17.97 -21.30
N VAL A 156 9.99 -18.21 -20.90
CA VAL A 156 9.69 -19.10 -19.77
C VAL A 156 10.05 -20.53 -20.15
N ARG A 157 10.92 -21.15 -19.35
CA ARG A 157 11.45 -22.48 -19.63
C ARG A 157 10.32 -23.52 -19.61
N LYS A 158 10.10 -24.19 -20.75
CA LYS A 158 9.09 -25.26 -20.86
C LYS A 158 9.32 -26.34 -19.80
N GLY A 159 8.23 -26.84 -19.20
CA GLY A 159 8.26 -27.86 -18.16
C GLY A 159 8.63 -27.38 -16.74
N THR A 160 9.01 -26.10 -16.56
CA THR A 160 9.30 -25.55 -15.22
C THR A 160 8.06 -25.03 -14.49
N ILE A 161 7.02 -24.66 -15.25
CA ILE A 161 5.74 -24.23 -14.70
C ILE A 161 4.93 -25.49 -14.33
N ARG A 162 4.82 -25.77 -13.03
CA ARG A 162 4.02 -26.89 -12.49
C ARG A 162 2.57 -26.53 -12.20
N ARG A 163 2.25 -25.24 -12.16
CA ARG A 163 0.93 -24.67 -11.87
C ARG A 163 0.75 -23.40 -12.70
N PRO A 164 -0.48 -23.05 -13.12
CA PRO A 164 -0.72 -21.78 -13.81
C PRO A 164 -0.10 -20.61 -13.05
N TRP A 165 0.45 -19.66 -13.80
CA TRP A 165 0.87 -18.39 -13.24
C TRP A 165 -0.32 -17.73 -12.56
N SER A 166 -0.08 -17.18 -11.38
CA SER A 166 -1.04 -16.35 -10.68
C SER A 166 -0.35 -15.10 -10.16
N ARG A 167 -1.06 -13.97 -10.19
CA ARG A 167 -0.53 -12.67 -9.74
C ARG A 167 -0.06 -12.70 -8.29
N CYS A 168 -0.80 -13.44 -7.45
CA CYS A 168 -0.53 -13.58 -6.03
C CYS A 168 -0.68 -15.02 -5.57
N ARG A 169 0.39 -15.60 -5.01
CA ARG A 169 0.34 -16.94 -4.44
C ARG A 169 0.01 -16.90 -2.95
N THR A 170 -1.27 -16.73 -2.64
CA THR A 170 -1.78 -16.59 -1.27
C THR A 170 -1.43 -17.77 -0.37
N SER A 171 -1.38 -18.98 -0.92
CA SER A 171 -1.00 -20.17 -0.16
C SER A 171 0.37 -20.02 0.50
N ILE A 172 1.35 -19.38 -0.18
CA ILE A 172 2.68 -19.15 0.40
C ILE A 172 2.58 -18.08 1.48
N THR A 173 1.92 -16.96 1.18
CA THR A 173 1.82 -15.84 2.12
C THR A 173 1.07 -16.20 3.40
N SER A 174 0.12 -17.14 3.36
CA SER A 174 -0.68 -17.54 4.53
C SER A 174 -0.12 -18.74 5.30
N THR A 175 0.71 -19.60 4.69
CA THR A 175 1.16 -20.84 5.34
C THR A 175 2.65 -20.99 5.53
N SER A 176 3.48 -20.32 4.71
CA SER A 176 4.94 -20.55 4.71
C SER A 176 5.79 -19.29 4.71
N TYR A 177 5.22 -18.12 4.47
CA TYR A 177 5.95 -16.86 4.57
C TYR A 177 6.14 -16.46 6.04
N LYS A 178 7.39 -16.39 6.49
CA LYS A 178 7.74 -15.94 7.83
C LYS A 178 8.20 -14.48 7.79
N ILE A 179 7.48 -13.60 8.46
CA ILE A 179 7.93 -12.22 8.67
C ILE A 179 9.10 -12.27 9.66
N THR A 180 10.28 -11.90 9.20
CA THR A 180 11.51 -11.83 10.02
C THR A 180 11.87 -10.40 10.43
N LEU A 181 11.27 -9.41 9.78
CA LEU A 181 11.48 -7.98 10.03
C LEU A 181 10.13 -7.33 10.28
N MET A 182 9.88 -6.92 11.52
CA MET A 182 8.63 -6.26 11.94
C MET A 182 8.70 -4.72 11.84
N ASN A 183 9.91 -4.18 11.70
CA ASN A 183 10.14 -2.74 11.64
C ASN A 183 11.27 -2.45 10.65
N SER A 184 10.98 -1.61 9.66
CA SER A 184 11.94 -1.19 8.63
C SER A 184 12.45 0.25 8.80
N ILE A 185 11.96 1.01 9.79
CA ILE A 185 12.39 2.38 10.09
C ILE A 185 13.92 2.48 10.29
N PRO A 186 14.60 1.57 11.01
CA PRO A 186 16.06 1.65 11.16
C PRO A 186 16.83 1.56 9.83
N TYR A 187 16.27 0.86 8.84
CA TYR A 187 16.87 0.78 7.50
C TYR A 187 16.73 2.10 6.74
N HIS A 188 15.63 2.83 6.92
CA HIS A 188 15.49 4.19 6.39
C HIS A 188 16.53 5.14 6.98
N VAL A 189 16.80 5.07 8.29
CA VAL A 189 17.85 5.86 8.96
C VAL A 189 19.23 5.53 8.37
N ASN A 190 19.56 4.25 8.25
CA ASN A 190 20.85 3.78 7.73
C ASN A 190 21.08 4.18 6.27
N LEU A 191 20.05 4.09 5.42
CA LEU A 191 20.18 4.52 4.02
C LEU A 191 20.28 6.05 3.91
N SER A 192 19.53 6.77 4.75
CA SER A 192 19.57 8.23 4.81
C SER A 192 20.94 8.75 5.24
N SER A 193 21.58 8.13 6.24
CA SER A 193 22.92 8.55 6.71
C SER A 193 24.02 8.37 5.67
N LYS A 194 23.79 7.50 4.68
CA LYS A 194 24.67 7.29 3.52
C LYS A 194 24.39 8.24 2.36
N GLY A 195 23.42 9.15 2.51
CA GLY A 195 23.06 10.15 1.51
C GLY A 195 22.12 9.66 0.42
N TYR A 196 21.56 8.45 0.54
CA TYR A 196 20.61 7.94 -0.45
C TYR A 196 19.31 8.72 -0.43
N ARG A 197 18.94 9.27 -1.60
CA ARG A 197 17.65 9.95 -1.79
C ARG A 197 16.51 8.94 -1.66
N SER A 198 15.38 9.36 -1.09
CA SER A 198 14.18 8.53 -1.01
C SER A 198 12.94 9.27 -1.50
N LEU A 199 12.10 8.58 -2.26
CA LEU A 199 10.74 9.01 -2.60
C LEU A 199 9.76 8.08 -1.91
N ILE A 200 9.08 8.60 -0.89
CA ILE A 200 7.99 7.90 -0.22
C ILE A 200 6.69 8.51 -0.72
N TYR A 201 5.79 7.70 -1.23
CA TYR A 201 4.48 8.19 -1.64
C TYR A 201 3.36 7.33 -1.12
N SER A 202 2.23 7.95 -0.81
CA SER A 202 1.03 7.26 -0.34
C SER A 202 -0.19 7.67 -1.16
N GLY A 203 -1.02 6.70 -1.54
CA GLY A 203 -2.35 6.98 -2.04
C GLY A 203 -3.16 7.61 -0.93
N ASP A 204 -3.71 8.80 -1.16
CA ASP A 204 -4.57 9.49 -0.19
C ASP A 204 -5.92 8.81 -0.01
N HIS A 205 -6.28 7.89 -0.92
CA HIS A 205 -7.47 7.07 -0.84
C HIS A 205 -7.18 5.59 -0.53
N ASP A 206 -5.94 5.27 -0.11
CA ASP A 206 -5.56 3.93 0.34
C ASP A 206 -5.91 3.74 1.82
N MET A 207 -6.85 2.83 2.11
CA MET A 207 -7.18 2.42 3.47
C MET A 207 -6.31 1.25 3.96
N ILE A 208 -5.65 0.50 3.08
CA ILE A 208 -4.84 -0.65 3.48
C ILE A 208 -3.60 -0.16 4.24
N VAL A 209 -2.92 0.86 3.70
CA VAL A 209 -1.81 1.57 4.34
C VAL A 209 -2.10 3.07 4.30
N PRO A 210 -2.90 3.58 5.25
CA PRO A 210 -3.27 4.99 5.27
C PRO A 210 -2.06 5.91 5.27
N PHE A 211 -2.11 6.98 4.47
CA PHE A 211 -1.01 7.95 4.39
C PHE A 211 -0.60 8.53 5.76
N GLN A 212 -1.54 8.59 6.71
CA GLN A 212 -1.30 9.01 8.09
C GLN A 212 -0.28 8.10 8.82
N SER A 213 -0.30 6.79 8.57
CA SER A 213 0.69 5.86 9.14
C SER A 213 2.08 6.16 8.59
N THR A 214 2.15 6.47 7.30
CA THR A 214 3.39 6.85 6.62
C THR A 214 3.95 8.17 7.17
N GLN A 215 3.09 9.18 7.33
CA GLN A 215 3.47 10.44 7.95
C GLN A 215 3.95 10.27 9.39
N ALA A 216 3.35 9.34 10.16
CA ALA A 216 3.72 9.10 11.55
C ALA A 216 5.15 8.59 11.69
N TRP A 217 5.56 7.57 10.91
CA TRP A 217 6.94 7.10 10.99
C TRP A 217 7.94 8.10 10.38
N ILE A 218 7.55 8.85 9.34
CA ILE A 218 8.40 9.93 8.81
C ILE A 218 8.64 11.00 9.89
N LYS A 219 7.59 11.38 10.63
CA LYS A 219 7.70 12.32 11.75
C LYS A 219 8.59 11.76 12.86
N TYR A 220 8.50 10.47 13.15
CA TYR A 220 9.34 9.79 14.14
C TYR A 220 10.84 9.88 13.82
N LEU A 221 11.23 9.95 12.54
CA LEU A 221 12.63 10.13 12.14
C LEU A 221 13.22 11.49 12.54
N ASN A 222 12.38 12.49 12.80
CA ASN A 222 12.77 13.81 13.30
C ASN A 222 13.79 14.58 12.44
N TYR A 223 13.73 14.42 11.10
CA TYR A 223 14.51 15.24 10.17
C TYR A 223 13.85 16.60 9.95
N SER A 224 14.67 17.64 9.76
CA SER A 224 14.17 19.00 9.54
C SER A 224 13.43 19.10 8.20
N ILE A 225 12.34 19.86 8.18
CA ILE A 225 11.60 20.17 6.96
C ILE A 225 12.38 21.22 6.17
N ILE A 226 12.62 20.96 4.89
CA ILE A 226 13.32 21.89 3.99
C ILE A 226 12.41 22.51 2.92
N ASP A 227 11.27 21.86 2.64
CA ASP A 227 10.20 22.36 1.80
C ASP A 227 8.88 21.89 2.43
N ASP A 228 8.10 22.83 2.93
CA ASP A 228 6.91 22.54 3.74
C ASP A 228 5.72 22.09 2.87
N TRP A 229 4.67 21.60 3.53
CA TRP A 229 3.51 20.99 2.94
C TRP A 229 2.86 21.90 1.90
N ARG A 230 2.89 21.46 0.64
CA ARG A 230 2.30 22.17 -0.49
C ARG A 230 1.75 21.21 -1.52
N SER A 231 0.84 21.70 -2.36
CA SER A 231 0.37 20.94 -3.52
C SER A 231 1.49 20.80 -4.55
N TRP A 232 1.54 19.66 -5.23
CA TRP A 232 2.28 19.49 -6.48
C TRP A 232 1.30 19.35 -7.64
N THR A 233 1.64 19.93 -8.79
CA THR A 233 0.71 20.07 -9.92
C THR A 233 1.23 19.45 -11.20
N ILE A 234 0.30 19.00 -12.03
CA ILE A 234 0.52 18.51 -13.40
C ILE A 234 -0.56 19.12 -14.28
N ASP A 235 -0.16 19.76 -15.37
CA ASP A 235 -1.07 20.39 -16.34
C ASP A 235 -2.12 21.28 -15.68
N GLY A 236 -1.71 22.03 -14.65
CA GLY A 236 -2.58 22.95 -13.91
C GLY A 236 -3.52 22.31 -12.89
N GLN A 237 -3.48 20.99 -12.70
CA GLN A 237 -4.28 20.26 -11.70
C GLN A 237 -3.42 19.77 -10.55
N VAL A 238 -3.99 19.72 -9.35
CA VAL A 238 -3.33 19.18 -8.16
C VAL A 238 -3.23 17.66 -8.30
N GLY A 239 -2.01 17.12 -8.29
CA GLY A 239 -1.75 15.67 -8.27
C GLY A 239 -1.75 15.10 -6.85
N GLY A 240 -1.54 15.95 -5.86
CA GLY A 240 -1.56 15.66 -4.43
C GLY A 240 -0.73 16.68 -3.66
N TYR A 241 -0.21 16.29 -2.50
CA TYR A 241 0.60 17.15 -1.63
C TYR A 241 1.98 16.55 -1.40
N THR A 242 2.97 17.39 -1.11
CA THR A 242 4.34 16.97 -0.90
C THR A 242 5.02 17.78 0.20
N ARG A 243 6.03 17.18 0.82
CA ARG A 243 6.95 17.79 1.79
C ARG A 243 8.32 17.13 1.66
N SER A 244 9.38 17.91 1.77
CA SER A 244 10.76 17.40 1.72
C SER A 244 11.52 17.62 3.02
N TYR A 245 12.46 16.72 3.30
CA TYR A 245 13.21 16.67 4.56
C TYR A 245 14.72 16.71 4.31
N SER A 246 15.48 17.13 5.34
CA SER A 246 16.93 17.35 5.30
C SER A 246 17.76 16.10 5.00
N ASN A 247 17.19 14.90 5.11
CA ASN A 247 17.82 13.63 4.75
C ASN A 247 17.61 13.22 3.27
N HIS A 248 17.26 14.18 2.41
CA HIS A 248 16.93 13.93 1.00
C HIS A 248 15.71 13.00 0.78
N MET A 249 14.81 12.96 1.75
CA MET A 249 13.51 12.29 1.61
C MET A 249 12.48 13.27 1.06
N THR A 250 11.73 12.83 0.06
CA THR A 250 10.52 13.50 -0.41
C THR A 250 9.33 12.61 -0.08
N PHE A 251 8.35 13.16 0.63
CA PHE A 251 7.06 12.53 0.84
C PHE A 251 6.02 13.13 -0.12
N ALA A 252 5.17 12.31 -0.73
CA ALA A 252 4.10 12.77 -1.60
C ALA A 252 2.80 11.98 -1.39
N THR A 253 1.65 12.61 -1.63
CA THR A 253 0.35 11.95 -1.64
C THR A 253 -0.25 11.90 -3.04
N GLY A 254 -1.18 10.97 -3.25
CA GLY A 254 -2.08 10.93 -4.42
C GLY A 254 -2.37 9.51 -4.91
N GLY A 255 -3.64 9.18 -5.08
CA GLY A 255 -4.09 7.92 -5.69
C GLY A 255 -4.57 6.87 -4.70
N GLY A 256 -4.42 5.59 -5.03
CA GLY A 256 -4.77 4.45 -4.16
C GLY A 256 -3.54 3.63 -3.76
N HIS A 257 -3.77 2.39 -3.31
CA HIS A 257 -2.72 1.51 -2.79
C HIS A 257 -1.66 1.16 -3.85
N THR A 258 -2.08 0.94 -5.09
CA THR A 258 -1.21 0.86 -6.27
C THR A 258 -1.30 2.18 -7.03
N ALA A 259 -0.72 3.27 -6.49
CA ALA A 259 -0.90 4.61 -7.07
C ALA A 259 -0.67 4.69 -8.59
N PRO A 260 0.33 4.02 -9.20
CA PRO A 260 0.50 4.00 -10.66
C PRO A 260 -0.65 3.35 -11.44
N GLU A 261 -1.40 2.44 -10.81
CA GLU A 261 -2.60 1.84 -11.41
C GLU A 261 -3.76 2.84 -11.41
N TYR A 262 -3.98 3.55 -10.30
CA TYR A 262 -5.12 4.47 -10.13
C TYR A 262 -4.89 5.86 -10.75
N LYS A 263 -3.63 6.33 -10.73
CA LYS A 263 -3.21 7.67 -11.15
C LYS A 263 -1.92 7.56 -11.98
N PRO A 264 -1.97 6.95 -13.19
CA PRO A 264 -0.78 6.62 -13.97
C PRO A 264 0.00 7.85 -14.44
N LYS A 265 -0.71 8.90 -14.87
CA LYS A 265 -0.09 10.16 -15.32
C LYS A 265 0.63 10.83 -14.15
N GLU A 266 -0.06 10.96 -13.03
CA GLU A 266 0.46 11.60 -11.84
C GLU A 266 1.66 10.85 -11.27
N SER A 267 1.56 9.52 -11.18
CA SER A 267 2.65 8.66 -10.73
C SER A 267 3.86 8.71 -11.66
N PHE A 268 3.64 8.76 -12.98
CA PHE A 268 4.72 8.90 -13.96
C PHE A 268 5.47 10.23 -13.80
N HIS A 269 4.74 11.34 -13.70
CA HIS A 269 5.35 12.66 -13.53
C HIS A 269 6.06 12.80 -12.19
N MET A 270 5.49 12.25 -11.11
CA MET A 270 6.13 12.20 -9.80
C MET A 270 7.46 11.44 -9.87
N PHE A 271 7.46 10.23 -10.43
CA PHE A 271 8.66 9.43 -10.59
C PHE A 271 9.69 10.13 -11.49
N LYS A 272 9.26 10.66 -12.65
CA LYS A 272 10.11 11.36 -13.62
C LYS A 272 10.81 12.57 -13.01
N ARG A 273 10.08 13.41 -12.27
CA ARG A 273 10.66 14.57 -11.56
C ARG A 273 11.69 14.11 -10.55
N TRP A 274 11.36 13.10 -9.73
CA TRP A 274 12.26 12.61 -8.69
C TRP A 274 13.58 12.03 -9.25
N ILE A 275 13.52 11.18 -10.28
CA ILE A 275 14.73 10.61 -10.92
C ILE A 275 15.56 11.69 -11.64
N SER A 276 14.92 12.76 -12.10
CA SER A 276 15.58 13.91 -12.75
C SER A 276 16.09 14.95 -11.75
N GLN A 277 16.00 14.67 -10.43
CA GLN A 277 16.36 15.59 -9.35
C GLN A 277 15.58 16.91 -9.37
N GLN A 278 14.36 16.88 -9.89
CA GLN A 278 13.45 18.02 -9.88
C GLN A 278 12.52 17.92 -8.67
N SER A 279 12.17 19.07 -8.10
CA SER A 279 11.12 19.15 -7.08
C SER A 279 9.78 18.71 -7.66
N LEU A 280 8.95 18.08 -6.82
CA LEU A 280 7.55 17.79 -7.17
C LEU A 280 6.73 19.06 -7.28
#